data_AF-A0A7X9GH70-F1
#
_entry.id   AF-A0A7X9GH70-F1
#
_cell.length_a   1.000
_cell.length_b   1.000
_cell.length_c   1.000
_cell.angle_alpha   90.00
_cell.angle_beta   90.00
_cell.angle_gamma   90.00
#
_symmetry.space_group_name_H-M   'P 1'
#
loop_
_entity.id
_entity.type
_entity.pdbx_description
1 polymer ?
#
loop_
_entity_poly.entity_id
_entity_poly.type
_entity_poly.pdbx_seq_one_letter_code
_entity_poly.pdbx_strand_id
1 'polypeptide(L)'
;MDKWNYSIFFQEALSQIQESYIQEGKGKEFEMWFSFEYHDSTENTIKIIVPSNFFKDQLISRGYIALLEQKLEELSGKQITIEFFIQAKKEENIQSHNLTNDIKIEKKEIVQKPVQNSKGKHPQLREDYIFDNFIIGDNNTFAFNAASAISKNPGKAYNPLLIYGGVGLGKTHIMQAIGNYTHQNTDLKTIY
;
A
#
# COMPACT_ATOMS: atom_id res chain seq x y z
N MET A 1 -6.86 -0.52 -34.38
CA MET A 1 -6.01 -1.49 -33.67
C MET A 1 -6.93 -2.28 -32.78
N ASP A 2 -7.14 -3.55 -33.09
CA ASP A 2 -8.02 -4.42 -32.31
C ASP A 2 -7.48 -4.50 -30.87
N LYS A 3 -8.28 -4.05 -29.92
CA LYS A 3 -7.97 -4.27 -28.51
C LYS A 3 -8.16 -5.76 -28.26
N TRP A 4 -7.07 -6.47 -28.00
CA TRP A 4 -7.13 -7.81 -27.44
C TRP A 4 -7.99 -7.75 -26.19
N ASN A 5 -9.05 -8.55 -26.14
CA ASN A 5 -9.98 -8.56 -25.03
C ASN A 5 -10.06 -9.96 -24.42
N TYR A 6 -9.26 -10.18 -23.38
CA TYR A 6 -9.30 -11.44 -22.62
C TYR A 6 -10.33 -11.42 -21.49
N SER A 7 -11.24 -10.43 -21.41
CA SER A 7 -12.21 -10.31 -20.31
C SER A 7 -13.08 -11.55 -20.16
N ILE A 8 -13.48 -12.18 -21.28
CA ILE A 8 -14.33 -13.38 -21.28
C ILE A 8 -13.56 -14.56 -20.69
N PHE A 9 -12.34 -14.80 -21.16
CA PHE A 9 -11.48 -15.87 -20.65
C PHE A 9 -11.12 -15.66 -19.17
N PHE A 10 -10.92 -14.41 -18.76
CA PHE A 10 -10.64 -14.05 -17.38
C PHE A 10 -11.84 -14.32 -16.46
N GLN A 11 -13.05 -13.92 -16.87
CA GLN A 11 -14.28 -14.22 -16.12
C GLN A 11 -14.54 -15.72 -16.01
N GLU A 12 -14.35 -16.45 -17.10
CA GLU A 12 -14.50 -17.91 -17.12
C GLU A 12 -13.47 -18.60 -16.21
N ALA A 13 -12.20 -18.17 -16.26
CA ALA A 13 -11.16 -18.69 -15.38
C ALA A 13 -11.50 -18.47 -13.90
N LEU A 14 -11.98 -17.27 -13.53
CA LEU A 14 -12.42 -16.99 -12.18
C LEU A 14 -13.63 -17.83 -11.76
N SER A 15 -14.59 -18.06 -12.66
CA SER A 15 -15.76 -18.92 -12.38
C SER A 15 -15.34 -20.35 -12.07
N GLN A 16 -14.44 -20.93 -12.86
CA GLN A 16 -13.95 -22.29 -12.62
C GLN A 16 -13.16 -22.41 -11.32
N ILE A 17 -12.33 -21.41 -11.01
CA ILE A 17 -11.59 -21.36 -9.73
C ILE A 17 -12.59 -21.24 -8.58
N GLN A 18 -13.62 -20.39 -8.70
CA GLN A 18 -14.66 -20.24 -7.69
C GLN A 18 -15.38 -21.55 -7.39
N GLU A 19 -15.81 -22.27 -8.44
CA GLU A 19 -16.49 -23.56 -8.29
C GLU A 19 -15.61 -24.58 -7.57
N SER A 20 -14.34 -24.68 -7.94
CA SER A 20 -13.38 -25.59 -7.28
C SER A 20 -13.19 -25.25 -5.79
N TYR A 21 -13.06 -23.96 -5.45
CA TYR A 21 -12.90 -23.52 -4.06
C TYR A 21 -14.16 -23.71 -3.22
N ILE A 22 -15.35 -23.54 -3.80
CA ILE A 22 -16.61 -23.82 -3.11
C ILE A 22 -16.75 -25.31 -2.81
N GLN A 23 -16.41 -26.18 -3.76
CA GLN A 23 -16.44 -27.63 -3.55
C GLN A 23 -15.47 -28.08 -2.43
N GLU A 24 -14.32 -27.42 -2.30
CA GLU A 24 -13.36 -27.65 -1.21
C GLU A 24 -13.74 -26.99 0.13
N GLY A 25 -14.87 -26.27 0.20
CA GLY A 25 -15.28 -25.53 1.41
C GLY A 25 -14.47 -24.25 1.69
N LYS A 26 -13.68 -23.79 0.72
CA LYS A 26 -12.80 -22.60 0.80
C LYS A 26 -13.40 -21.34 0.19
N GLY A 27 -14.74 -21.25 0.08
CA GLY A 27 -15.42 -20.10 -0.55
C GLY A 27 -15.02 -18.72 0.02
N LYS A 28 -14.79 -18.63 1.34
CA LYS A 28 -14.31 -17.38 1.99
C LYS A 28 -12.91 -16.96 1.55
N GLU A 29 -12.03 -17.93 1.29
CA GLU A 29 -10.68 -17.68 0.81
C GLU A 29 -10.72 -17.13 -0.62
N PHE A 30 -11.62 -17.69 -1.44
CA PHE A 30 -11.87 -17.19 -2.78
C PHE A 30 -12.35 -15.73 -2.76
N GLU A 31 -13.41 -15.42 -2.00
CA GLU A 31 -13.93 -14.05 -1.89
C GLU A 31 -12.87 -13.05 -1.43
N MET A 32 -11.99 -13.46 -0.51
CA MET A 32 -10.96 -12.57 0.01
C MET A 32 -9.86 -12.30 -1.03
N TRP A 33 -9.31 -13.34 -1.65
CA TRP A 33 -8.12 -13.21 -2.49
C TRP A 33 -8.42 -12.99 -3.97
N PHE A 34 -9.58 -13.39 -4.48
CA PHE A 34 -9.98 -13.18 -5.87
C PHE A 34 -10.85 -11.94 -6.06
N SER A 35 -10.82 -11.01 -5.10
CA SER A 35 -11.52 -9.72 -5.13
C SER A 35 -10.83 -8.63 -5.98
N PHE A 36 -10.07 -9.03 -7.00
CA PHE A 36 -9.38 -8.12 -7.91
C PHE A 36 -10.16 -7.93 -9.22
N GLU A 37 -10.01 -6.75 -9.84
CA GLU A 37 -10.78 -6.38 -11.03
C GLU A 37 -9.93 -6.48 -12.30
N TYR A 38 -10.55 -6.92 -13.39
CA TYR A 38 -9.95 -6.82 -14.72
C TYR A 38 -9.92 -5.35 -15.16
N HIS A 39 -8.75 -4.87 -15.60
CA HIS A 39 -8.60 -3.49 -16.07
C HIS A 39 -8.45 -3.40 -17.58
N ASP A 40 -7.45 -4.09 -18.14
CA ASP A 40 -7.15 -4.05 -19.57
C ASP A 40 -6.36 -5.29 -19.98
N SER A 41 -6.27 -5.55 -21.28
CA SER A 41 -5.38 -6.59 -21.79
C SER A 41 -4.65 -6.19 -23.06
N THR A 42 -3.44 -6.72 -23.20
CA THR A 42 -2.64 -6.65 -24.42
C THR A 42 -2.60 -8.03 -25.08
N GLU A 43 -1.70 -8.25 -26.04
CA GLU A 43 -1.59 -9.53 -26.76
C GLU A 43 -1.26 -10.72 -25.84
N ASN A 44 -0.42 -10.50 -24.84
CA ASN A 44 0.08 -11.55 -23.92
C ASN A 44 0.02 -11.15 -22.44
N THR A 45 -0.53 -9.98 -22.10
CA THR A 45 -0.66 -9.56 -20.70
C THR A 45 -2.08 -9.20 -20.34
N ILE A 46 -2.53 -9.61 -19.16
CA ILE A 46 -3.75 -9.10 -18.52
C ILE A 46 -3.35 -8.20 -17.37
N LYS A 47 -3.92 -7.01 -17.32
CA LYS A 47 -3.74 -6.05 -16.26
C LYS A 47 -4.89 -6.18 -15.28
N ILE A 48 -4.57 -6.51 -14.03
CA ILE A 48 -5.54 -6.57 -12.94
C ILE A 48 -5.30 -5.45 -11.93
N ILE A 49 -6.39 -4.97 -11.35
CA ILE A 49 -6.36 -4.02 -10.25
C ILE A 49 -6.40 -4.76 -8.93
N VAL A 50 -5.40 -4.50 -8.08
CA VAL A 50 -5.32 -5.02 -6.72
C VAL A 50 -5.37 -3.89 -5.68
N PRO A 51 -5.92 -4.14 -4.48
CA PRO A 51 -6.10 -3.11 -3.47
C PRO A 51 -4.79 -2.61 -2.84
N SER A 52 -3.73 -3.42 -2.81
CA SER A 52 -2.43 -3.03 -2.24
C SER A 52 -1.28 -3.93 -2.71
N ASN A 53 -0.03 -3.49 -2.49
CA ASN A 53 1.16 -4.32 -2.72
C ASN A 53 1.18 -5.57 -1.83
N PHE A 54 0.75 -5.47 -0.57
CA PHE A 54 0.65 -6.64 0.31
C PHE A 54 -0.28 -7.71 -0.28
N PHE A 55 -1.41 -7.26 -0.85
CA PHE A 55 -2.35 -8.17 -1.51
C PHE A 55 -1.70 -8.85 -2.71
N LYS A 56 -0.98 -8.10 -3.56
CA LYS A 56 -0.17 -8.65 -4.65
C LYS A 56 0.84 -9.69 -4.16
N ASP A 57 1.61 -9.37 -3.12
CA ASP A 57 2.64 -10.26 -2.58
C ASP A 57 2.03 -11.57 -2.04
N GLN A 58 0.85 -11.49 -1.42
CA GLN A 58 0.09 -12.67 -0.98
C GLN A 58 -0.43 -13.49 -2.15
N LEU A 59 -0.96 -12.85 -3.21
CA LEU A 59 -1.40 -13.55 -4.42
C LEU A 59 -0.27 -14.35 -5.09
N ILE A 60 0.92 -13.74 -5.18
CA ILE A 60 2.10 -14.37 -5.78
C ILE A 60 2.63 -15.49 -4.87
N SER A 61 2.87 -15.20 -3.60
CA SER A 61 3.47 -16.17 -2.66
C SER A 61 2.62 -17.40 -2.41
N ARG A 62 1.29 -17.28 -2.49
CA ARG A 62 0.35 -18.40 -2.36
C ARG A 62 0.09 -19.14 -3.68
N GLY A 63 0.65 -18.66 -4.79
CA GLY A 63 0.55 -19.29 -6.10
C GLY A 63 -0.81 -19.09 -6.81
N TYR A 64 -1.68 -18.20 -6.32
CA TYR A 64 -2.97 -17.95 -6.96
C TYR A 64 -2.83 -17.36 -8.36
N ILE A 65 -1.74 -16.62 -8.59
CA ILE A 65 -1.41 -16.03 -9.89
C ILE A 65 -1.00 -17.10 -10.88
N ALA A 66 -0.13 -18.01 -10.47
CA ALA A 66 0.28 -19.15 -11.29
C ALA A 66 -0.94 -20.02 -11.66
N LEU A 67 -1.86 -20.24 -10.70
CA LEU A 67 -3.11 -20.96 -10.95
C LEU A 67 -3.98 -20.24 -12.00
N LEU A 68 -4.10 -18.91 -11.89
CA LEU A 68 -4.90 -18.12 -12.82
C LEU A 68 -4.26 -18.07 -14.22
N GLU A 69 -2.94 -17.91 -14.32
CA GLU A 69 -2.19 -17.96 -15.58
C GLU A 69 -2.35 -19.32 -16.26
N GLN A 70 -2.24 -20.42 -15.50
CA GLN A 70 -2.49 -21.77 -16.00
C GLN A 70 -3.91 -21.92 -16.56
N LYS A 71 -4.92 -21.41 -15.84
CA LYS A 71 -6.32 -21.47 -16.30
C LYS A 71 -6.56 -20.62 -17.54
N LEU A 72 -5.91 -19.46 -17.63
CA LEU A 72 -5.96 -18.61 -18.82
C LEU A 72 -5.29 -19.29 -20.02
N GLU A 73 -4.17 -19.99 -19.81
CA GLU A 73 -3.50 -20.77 -20.87
C GLU A 73 -4.38 -21.94 -21.35
N GLU A 74 -5.03 -22.66 -20.43
CA GLU A 74 -5.96 -23.74 -20.76
C GLU A 74 -7.14 -23.26 -21.62
N LEU A 75 -7.71 -22.09 -21.28
CA LEU A 75 -8.89 -21.57 -21.97
C LEU A 75 -8.57 -20.81 -23.26
N SER A 76 -7.46 -20.06 -23.29
CA SER A 76 -7.09 -19.22 -24.44
C SER A 76 -6.08 -19.87 -25.40
N GLY A 77 -5.41 -20.94 -24.96
CA GLY A 77 -4.31 -21.58 -25.70
C GLY A 77 -3.04 -20.73 -25.79
N LYS A 78 -2.96 -19.62 -25.03
CA LYS A 78 -1.84 -18.68 -25.05
C LYS A 78 -1.25 -18.50 -23.65
N GLN A 79 0.06 -18.30 -23.60
CA GLN A 79 0.74 -17.87 -22.37
C GLN A 79 0.44 -16.40 -22.12
N ILE A 80 -0.48 -16.18 -21.17
CA ILE A 80 -0.92 -14.86 -20.73
C ILE A 80 -0.31 -14.63 -19.34
N THR A 81 0.47 -13.57 -19.21
CA THR A 81 1.05 -13.15 -17.93
C THR A 81 0.21 -12.08 -17.26
N ILE A 82 0.21 -12.06 -15.92
CA ILE A 82 -0.59 -11.11 -15.13
C ILE A 82 0.28 -9.95 -14.64
N GLU A 83 -0.11 -8.73 -15.03
CA GLU A 83 0.45 -7.49 -14.51
C GLU A 83 -0.47 -6.85 -13.47
N PHE A 84 0.11 -6.35 -12.39
CA PHE A 84 -0.63 -5.75 -11.29
C PHE A 84 -0.60 -4.24 -11.38
N PHE A 85 -1.77 -3.64 -11.24
CA PHE A 85 -1.96 -2.21 -11.03
C PHE A 85 -2.61 -2.01 -9.68
N ILE A 86 -2.10 -1.08 -8.88
CA ILE A 86 -2.78 -0.67 -7.66
C ILE A 86 -3.78 0.40 -8.07
N GLN A 87 -5.05 0.26 -7.67
CA GLN A 87 -5.99 1.37 -7.82
C GLN A 87 -5.51 2.50 -6.89
N ALA A 88 -4.75 3.44 -7.44
CA ALA A 88 -4.64 4.74 -6.84
C ALA A 88 -6.06 5.33 -6.90
N LYS A 89 -6.82 5.22 -5.81
CA LYS A 89 -7.95 6.11 -5.56
C LYS A 89 -7.46 7.50 -5.92
N LYS A 90 -8.12 8.18 -6.88
CA LYS A 90 -7.77 9.51 -7.37
C LYS A 90 -7.20 10.39 -6.25
N GLU A 91 -5.89 10.38 -6.12
CA GLU A 91 -5.13 11.49 -5.59
C GLU A 91 -4.81 12.29 -6.84
N GLU A 92 -5.50 13.41 -7.00
CA GLU A 92 -5.02 14.44 -7.91
C GLU A 92 -3.56 14.71 -7.55
N ASN A 93 -2.70 14.38 -8.51
CA ASN A 93 -1.35 14.88 -8.66
C ASN A 93 -0.35 14.45 -7.58
N ILE A 94 0.15 13.21 -7.67
CA ILE A 94 1.57 12.98 -7.38
C ILE A 94 2.15 12.29 -8.61
N GLN A 95 2.81 13.12 -9.41
CA GLN A 95 3.68 12.68 -10.49
C GLN A 95 4.62 11.60 -9.96
N SER A 96 4.57 10.47 -10.65
CA SER A 96 5.65 9.51 -10.77
C SER A 96 7.02 10.17 -10.72
N HIS A 97 7.81 9.85 -9.70
CA HIS A 97 9.25 9.70 -9.89
C HIS A 97 9.60 8.25 -9.59
N ASN A 98 9.69 7.49 -10.68
CA ASN A 98 10.57 6.33 -10.77
C ASN A 98 11.96 6.77 -10.35
N LEU A 99 12.54 6.14 -9.33
CA LEU A 99 13.98 6.12 -9.12
C LEU A 99 14.38 4.71 -8.67
N THR A 100 14.39 3.80 -9.65
CA THR A 100 15.48 2.85 -9.74
C THR A 100 16.70 3.58 -10.33
N ASN A 101 17.85 3.32 -9.71
CA ASN A 101 19.21 3.67 -10.11
C ASN A 101 19.73 5.09 -9.84
N ASP A 102 20.95 5.11 -9.30
CA ASP A 102 21.84 6.22 -8.94
C ASP A 102 21.56 7.00 -7.64
N ILE A 103 22.08 6.45 -6.54
CA ILE A 103 22.40 7.21 -5.33
C ILE A 103 23.54 8.18 -5.68
N LYS A 104 23.18 9.41 -6.09
CA LYS A 104 24.00 10.59 -5.86
C LYS A 104 23.40 11.36 -4.70
N ILE A 105 24.16 11.38 -3.60
CA ILE A 105 23.87 12.18 -2.42
C ILE A 105 23.93 13.65 -2.82
N GLU A 106 22.76 14.29 -2.97
CA GLU A 106 22.66 15.75 -2.92
C GLU A 106 21.65 16.15 -1.85
N LYS A 107 22.20 16.72 -0.76
CA LYS A 107 21.50 17.59 0.17
C LYS A 107 20.70 18.62 -0.64
N LYS A 108 19.38 18.49 -0.65
CA LYS A 108 18.49 19.63 -0.90
C LYS A 108 17.71 19.91 0.36
N GLU A 109 18.15 20.98 1.03
CA GLU A 109 17.36 21.69 2.03
C GLU A 109 15.98 21.97 1.45
N ILE A 110 14.95 21.37 2.05
CA ILE A 110 13.57 21.80 1.83
C ILE A 110 13.26 22.77 2.96
N VAL A 111 13.54 24.04 2.69
CA VAL A 111 13.03 25.16 3.47
C VAL A 111 11.52 25.19 3.29
N GLN A 112 10.77 24.70 4.29
CA GLN A 112 9.37 25.07 4.48
C GLN A 112 9.24 25.72 5.86
N LYS A 113 8.77 26.97 5.85
CA LYS A 113 8.63 27.85 7.00
C LYS A 113 7.85 27.15 8.13
N PRO A 114 8.34 27.15 9.39
CA PRO A 114 7.55 26.68 10.50
C PRO A 114 6.44 27.68 10.76
N VAL A 115 5.18 27.24 10.73
CA VAL A 115 4.10 27.96 11.39
C VAL A 115 4.36 27.80 12.88
N GLN A 116 5.07 28.77 13.47
CA GLN A 116 5.36 28.81 14.89
C GLN A 116 4.09 29.16 15.67
N ASN A 117 3.17 28.23 15.79
CA ASN A 117 2.24 28.23 16.92
C ASN A 117 3.01 27.60 18.09
N SER A 118 3.58 28.42 18.96
CA SER A 118 4.30 27.97 20.15
C SER A 118 3.33 27.40 21.19
N LYS A 119 2.68 26.28 20.86
CA LYS A 119 1.95 25.49 21.85
C LYS A 119 2.99 24.90 22.80
N GLY A 120 2.75 25.09 24.10
CA GLY A 120 3.58 24.50 25.15
C GLY A 120 3.60 22.98 25.06
N LYS A 121 4.52 22.36 25.81
CA LYS A 121 4.74 20.90 25.82
C LYS A 121 3.44 20.15 26.16
N HIS A 122 3.17 19.04 25.46
CA HIS A 122 2.05 18.17 25.81
C HIS A 122 2.41 17.35 27.06
N PRO A 123 1.55 17.27 28.09
CA PRO A 123 1.91 16.68 29.39
C PRO A 123 2.20 15.18 29.35
N GLN A 124 1.66 14.47 28.35
CA GLN A 124 1.77 13.00 28.24
C GLN A 124 2.73 12.53 27.14
N LEU A 125 3.28 13.44 26.33
CA LEU A 125 4.18 13.08 25.23
C LEU A 125 5.63 13.37 25.61
N ARG A 126 6.54 12.46 25.24
CA ARG A 126 7.97 12.69 25.41
C ARG A 126 8.50 13.55 24.27
N GLU A 127 9.26 14.58 24.60
CA GLU A 127 9.84 15.50 23.62
C GLU A 127 10.86 14.85 22.70
N ASP A 128 11.58 13.84 23.19
CA ASP A 128 12.60 13.15 22.40
C ASP A 128 12.00 12.28 21.31
N TYR A 129 10.71 11.93 21.42
CA TYR A 129 10.01 11.04 20.50
C TYR A 129 9.38 11.87 19.37
N ILE A 130 10.24 12.44 18.54
CA ILE A 130 9.90 13.19 17.31
C ILE A 130 10.42 12.45 16.09
N PHE A 131 9.87 12.75 14.91
CA PHE A 131 10.27 12.10 13.66
C PHE A 131 11.76 12.28 13.36
N ASP A 132 12.32 13.45 13.64
CA ASP A 132 13.72 13.78 13.37
C ASP A 132 14.71 12.89 14.13
N ASN A 133 14.30 12.39 15.31
CA ASN A 133 15.11 11.48 16.13
C ASN A 133 14.89 10.00 15.78
N PHE A 134 13.98 9.68 14.86
CA PHE A 134 13.69 8.30 14.48
C PHE A 134 14.63 7.82 13.37
N ILE A 135 15.34 6.72 13.61
CA ILE A 135 16.26 6.15 12.61
C ILE A 135 15.46 5.33 11.60
N ILE A 136 15.48 5.78 10.34
CA ILE A 136 14.83 5.12 9.21
C ILE A 136 15.78 4.08 8.61
N GLY A 137 15.24 2.90 8.29
CA GLY A 137 15.90 1.86 7.51
C GLY A 137 14.87 0.98 6.80
N ASP A 138 15.32 0.11 5.90
CA ASP A 138 14.46 -0.61 4.94
C ASP A 138 13.23 -1.30 5.57
N ASN A 139 13.40 -1.84 6.79
CA ASN A 139 12.35 -2.58 7.50
C ASN A 139 11.34 -1.69 8.26
N ASN A 140 11.56 -0.37 8.35
CA ASN A 140 10.69 0.54 9.09
C ASN A 140 10.27 1.78 8.27
N THR A 141 10.79 1.95 7.04
CA THR A 141 10.49 3.08 6.15
C THR A 141 9.00 3.21 5.86
N PHE A 142 8.30 2.10 5.66
CA PHE A 142 6.86 2.14 5.39
C PHE A 142 6.07 2.69 6.59
N ALA A 143 6.34 2.20 7.81
CA ALA A 143 5.68 2.65 9.03
C ALA A 143 5.97 4.13 9.31
N PHE A 144 7.23 4.56 9.10
CA PHE A 144 7.64 5.95 9.24
C PHE A 144 6.91 6.86 8.25
N ASN A 145 6.86 6.50 6.97
CA ASN A 145 6.22 7.30 5.94
C ASN A 145 4.71 7.41 6.16
N ALA A 146 4.05 6.30 6.52
CA ALA A 146 2.63 6.30 6.85
C ALA A 146 2.33 7.23 8.05
N ALA A 147 3.12 7.12 9.13
CA ALA A 147 2.98 7.98 10.30
C ALA A 147 3.22 9.47 9.99
N SER A 148 4.24 9.79 9.18
CA SER A 148 4.52 11.15 8.73
C SER A 148 3.35 11.72 7.92
N ALA A 149 2.79 10.94 6.99
CA ALA A 149 1.65 11.34 6.18
C ALA A 149 0.40 11.65 7.03
N ILE A 150 0.11 10.79 8.02
CA ILE A 150 -1.02 10.99 8.95
C ILE A 150 -0.80 12.25 9.80
N SER A 151 0.40 12.47 10.32
CA SER A 151 0.69 13.64 11.16
C SER A 151 0.47 14.97 10.42
N LYS A 152 0.75 14.98 9.10
CA LYS A 152 0.52 16.13 8.21
C LYS A 152 -0.94 16.31 7.83
N ASN A 153 -1.69 15.21 7.69
CA ASN A 153 -3.09 15.22 7.29
C ASN A 153 -3.93 14.26 8.17
N PRO A 154 -4.18 14.60 9.45
CA PRO A 154 -4.87 13.71 10.37
C PRO A 154 -6.28 13.35 9.87
N GLY A 155 -6.60 12.06 9.86
CA GLY A 155 -7.93 11.55 9.50
C GLY A 155 -8.22 11.40 8.00
N LYS A 156 -7.30 11.80 7.10
CA LYS A 156 -7.50 11.66 5.65
C LYS A 156 -6.98 10.33 5.09
N ALA A 157 -5.70 10.05 5.27
CA ALA A 157 -5.04 8.84 4.79
C ALA A 157 -4.73 7.90 5.95
N TYR A 158 -4.72 6.59 5.70
CA TYR A 158 -4.31 5.54 6.65
C TYR A 158 -4.99 5.63 8.04
N ASN A 159 -6.32 5.82 8.07
CA ASN A 159 -7.12 5.84 9.30
C ASN A 159 -8.02 4.58 9.37
N PRO A 160 -7.87 3.71 10.39
CA PRO A 160 -6.90 3.78 11.48
C PRO A 160 -5.48 3.34 11.06
N LEU A 161 -4.46 3.85 11.75
CA LEU A 161 -3.09 3.34 11.66
C LEU A 161 -2.84 2.34 12.80
N LEU A 162 -2.50 1.12 12.42
CA LEU A 162 -2.07 0.08 13.35
C LEU A 162 -0.58 -0.24 13.11
N ILE A 163 0.27 0.01 14.11
CA ILE A 163 1.68 -0.35 14.08
C ILE A 163 1.91 -1.56 14.99
N TYR A 164 2.45 -2.65 14.42
CA TYR A 164 2.77 -3.88 15.15
C TYR A 164 4.21 -4.31 14.88
N GLY A 165 4.76 -5.16 15.76
CA GLY A 165 6.15 -5.64 15.66
C GLY A 165 6.76 -5.98 17.02
N GLY A 166 7.93 -6.60 17.02
CA GLY A 166 8.69 -6.99 18.22
C GLY A 166 9.09 -5.81 19.12
N VAL A 167 9.62 -6.12 20.31
CA VAL A 167 10.11 -5.10 21.27
C VAL A 167 11.27 -4.29 20.67
N GLY A 168 11.41 -3.02 21.05
CA GLY A 168 12.53 -2.19 20.61
C GLY A 168 12.47 -1.66 19.17
N LEU A 169 11.47 -2.02 18.37
CA LEU A 169 11.35 -1.57 16.96
C LEU A 169 10.77 -0.16 16.78
N GLY A 170 10.69 0.64 17.86
CA GLY A 170 10.30 2.04 17.76
C GLY A 170 8.80 2.34 17.59
N LYS A 171 7.90 1.37 17.79
CA LYS A 171 6.44 1.57 17.71
C LYS A 171 5.95 2.76 18.54
N THR A 172 6.36 2.81 19.82
CA THR A 172 6.01 3.89 20.74
C THR A 172 6.61 5.22 20.32
N HIS A 173 7.81 5.21 19.75
CA HIS A 173 8.45 6.43 19.21
C HIS A 173 7.62 6.99 18.07
N ILE A 174 7.27 6.17 17.07
CA ILE A 174 6.45 6.62 15.93
C ILE A 174 5.09 7.16 16.42
N MET A 175 4.43 6.44 17.33
CA MET A 175 3.13 6.87 17.88
C MET A 175 3.21 8.24 18.56
N GLN A 176 4.21 8.45 19.41
CA GLN A 176 4.42 9.75 20.06
C GLN A 176 4.89 10.83 19.10
N ALA A 177 5.66 10.50 18.06
CA ALA A 177 6.09 11.45 17.03
C ALA A 177 4.91 12.04 16.25
N ILE A 178 3.89 11.22 15.93
CA ILE A 178 2.63 11.71 15.38
C ILE A 178 1.99 12.71 16.35
N GLY A 179 1.87 12.34 17.63
CA GLY A 179 1.28 13.21 18.65
C GLY A 179 2.00 14.54 18.78
N ASN A 180 3.34 14.51 18.90
CA ASN A 180 4.17 15.71 19.04
C ASN A 180 4.04 16.62 17.82
N TYR A 181 4.11 16.04 16.61
CA TYR A 181 3.96 16.78 15.38
C TYR A 181 2.57 17.44 15.29
N THR A 182 1.51 16.68 15.58
CA THR A 182 0.13 17.17 15.49
C THR A 182 -0.14 18.27 16.51
N HIS A 183 0.34 18.10 17.75
CA HIS A 183 0.20 19.08 18.82
C HIS A 183 0.93 20.39 18.52
N GLN A 184 2.11 20.34 17.92
CA GLN A 184 2.91 21.53 17.61
C GLN A 184 2.43 22.26 16.34
N ASN A 185 1.98 21.52 15.33
CA ASN A 185 1.73 22.07 13.98
C ASN A 185 0.25 22.26 13.65
N THR A 186 -0.68 21.81 14.52
CA THR A 186 -2.12 21.91 14.25
C THR A 186 -2.89 22.42 15.46
N ASP A 187 -4.12 22.88 15.21
CA ASP A 187 -5.06 23.27 16.27
C ASP A 187 -5.89 22.14 16.86
N LEU A 188 -5.58 20.89 16.49
CA LEU A 188 -6.31 19.72 16.93
C LEU A 188 -5.97 19.36 18.38
N LYS A 189 -6.97 18.85 19.09
CA LYS A 189 -6.78 18.25 20.42
C LYS A 189 -6.12 16.89 20.25
N THR A 190 -4.87 16.79 20.69
CA THR A 190 -4.11 15.54 20.71
C THR A 190 -4.38 14.81 22.03
N ILE A 191 -4.51 13.49 21.98
CA ILE A 191 -4.70 12.61 23.14
C ILE A 191 -3.70 11.46 23.00
N TYR A 192 -3.04 11.09 24.10
CA TYR A 192 -2.10 9.99 24.19
C TYR A 192 -2.45 9.08 25.36
#